data_AF-A0A7T5ETR2-F1
#
_entry.id   AF-A0A7T5ETR2-F1
#
_cell.length_a   1.000
_cell.length_b   1.000
_cell.length_c   1.000
_cell.angle_alpha   90.00
_cell.angle_beta   90.00
_cell.angle_gamma   90.00
#
_symmetry.space_group_name_H-M   'P 1'
#
loop_
_entity.id
_entity.type
_entity.pdbx_description
1 polymer ?
#
loop_
_entity_poly.entity_id
_entity_poly.type
_entity_poly.pdbx_seq_one_letter_code
_entity_poly.pdbx_strand_id
1 'polypeptide(L)'
;MTGKANIASFVAALVCFILACLAGFGHLTPMFIKTIGVNPWFVVLFGSLVSLAFGVIGLSGGVNFISRLRGVLTVVITSGLSLFSTGVIVIGAFAYLGTYVYSVKANWGVSLPKPDSETTIMSTRGGIQGDGNAITKLKYRSQSDINQIKSLSPSWMNAKTFAIEEKSYPNQIQNVITHVYTTAKYFYLSKPSLSNYIVFELKGHTLTVYESYL
;
A
#
# COMPACT_ATOMS: atom_id res chain seq x y z
N MET A 1 38.45 29.66 20.19
CA MET A 1 37.81 29.07 19.00
C MET A 1 36.31 29.29 19.07
N THR A 2 35.78 30.26 18.31
CA THR A 2 34.34 30.53 18.22
C THR A 2 33.68 29.39 17.45
N GLY A 3 32.91 28.55 18.16
CA GLY A 3 32.12 27.49 17.53
C GLY A 3 31.12 28.11 16.56
N LYS A 4 31.37 27.96 15.26
CA LYS A 4 30.43 28.35 14.21
C LYS A 4 29.22 27.42 14.31
N ALA A 5 28.03 28.00 14.51
CA ALA A 5 26.79 27.25 14.42
C ALA A 5 26.73 26.56 13.06
N ASN A 6 26.42 25.27 13.04
CA ASN A 6 26.39 24.47 11.83
C ASN A 6 25.09 24.76 11.04
N ILE A 7 24.99 25.97 10.48
CA ILE A 7 23.86 26.44 9.67
C ILE A 7 23.55 25.46 8.53
N ALA A 8 24.58 24.80 7.99
CA ALA A 8 24.42 23.77 6.96
C ALA A 8 23.54 22.60 7.43
N SER A 9 23.67 22.15 8.68
CA SER A 9 22.84 21.07 9.24
C SER A 9 21.36 21.49 9.39
N PHE A 10 21.11 22.75 9.76
CA PHE A 10 19.75 23.28 9.86
C PHE A 10 19.09 23.41 8.48
N VAL A 11 19.82 23.94 7.49
CA VAL A 11 19.34 24.05 6.11
C VAL A 11 19.05 22.66 5.54
N ALA A 12 19.94 21.68 5.77
CA ALA A 12 19.73 20.30 5.33
C ALA A 12 18.46 19.67 5.95
N ALA A 13 18.23 19.86 7.25
CA ALA A 13 17.02 19.39 7.93
C ALA A 13 15.75 20.04 7.38
N LEU A 14 15.78 21.35 7.12
CA LEU A 14 14.66 22.09 6.54
C LEU A 14 14.34 21.60 5.11
N VAL A 15 15.37 21.38 4.28
CA VAL A 15 15.20 20.81 2.94
C VAL A 15 14.59 19.40 3.00
N CYS A 16 15.07 18.55 3.91
CA CYS A 16 14.49 17.22 4.12
C CYS A 16 13.02 17.29 4.53
N PHE A 17 12.65 18.24 5.40
CA PHE A 17 11.26 18.45 5.80
C PHE A 17 10.37 18.91 4.65
N ILE A 18 10.83 19.87 3.84
CA ILE A 18 10.08 20.34 2.66
C ILE A 18 9.90 19.19 1.65
N LEU A 19 10.94 18.40 1.40
CA LEU A 19 10.85 17.21 0.54
C LEU A 19 9.88 16.17 1.11
N ALA A 20 9.84 16.00 2.43
CA ALA A 20 8.87 15.12 3.08
C ALA A 20 7.43 15.59 2.92
N CYS A 21 7.18 16.89 3.11
CA CYS A 21 5.87 17.48 2.87
C CYS A 21 5.45 17.30 1.41
N LEU A 22 6.32 17.61 0.46
CA LEU A 22 6.05 17.45 -0.97
C LEU A 22 5.79 15.98 -1.36
N ALA A 23 6.57 15.04 -0.82
CA ALA A 23 6.36 13.61 -1.05
C ALA A 23 5.06 13.08 -0.43
N GLY A 24 4.61 13.67 0.69
CA GLY A 24 3.37 13.32 1.37
C GLY A 24 2.10 13.74 0.60
N PHE A 25 2.18 14.73 -0.28
CA PHE A 25 1.09 15.07 -1.19
C PHE A 25 1.08 14.07 -2.37
N GLY A 26 0.16 13.11 -2.30
CA GLY A 26 0.12 11.82 -3.03
C GLY A 26 0.22 11.80 -4.56
N HIS A 27 0.45 12.93 -5.23
CA HIS A 27 0.70 12.97 -6.68
C HIS A 27 2.17 12.69 -7.05
N LEU A 28 3.11 12.94 -6.13
CA LEU A 28 4.54 12.72 -6.39
C LEU A 28 5.01 11.30 -6.03
N THR A 29 4.29 10.59 -5.19
CA THR A 29 4.64 9.23 -4.73
C THR A 29 4.76 8.23 -5.89
N PRO A 30 3.80 8.15 -6.85
CA PRO A 30 3.91 7.27 -8.00
C PRO A 30 5.06 7.65 -8.93
N MET A 31 5.34 8.95 -9.06
CA MET A 31 6.43 9.48 -9.88
C MET A 31 7.79 9.13 -9.29
N PHE A 32 7.97 9.30 -7.98
CA PHE A 32 9.21 8.94 -7.28
C PHE A 32 9.52 7.45 -7.33
N ILE A 33 8.50 6.60 -7.09
CA ILE A 33 8.66 5.15 -7.21
C ILE A 33 9.06 4.77 -8.64
N LYS A 34 8.47 5.41 -9.65
CA LYS A 34 8.78 5.15 -11.07
C LYS A 34 10.17 5.65 -11.49
N THR A 35 10.61 6.81 -11.01
CA THR A 35 11.87 7.45 -11.44
C THR A 35 13.09 6.95 -10.65
N ILE A 36 12.97 6.79 -9.34
CA ILE A 36 14.09 6.50 -8.43
C ILE A 36 14.05 5.04 -7.97
N GLY A 37 12.93 4.33 -8.12
CA GLY A 37 12.77 2.95 -7.65
C GLY A 37 12.71 2.81 -6.13
N VAL A 38 12.71 3.93 -5.41
CA VAL A 38 12.70 3.98 -3.95
C VAL A 38 11.44 4.71 -3.51
N ASN A 39 10.73 4.14 -2.54
CA ASN A 39 9.60 4.81 -1.93
C ASN A 39 10.09 6.12 -1.29
N PRO A 40 9.53 7.30 -1.65
CA PRO A 40 10.04 8.59 -1.18
C PRO A 40 10.03 8.72 0.35
N TRP A 41 9.23 7.89 1.05
CA TRP A 41 9.26 7.79 2.50
C TRP A 41 10.59 7.28 3.08
N PHE A 42 11.34 6.41 2.37
CA PHE A 42 12.67 5.98 2.80
C PHE A 42 13.69 7.13 2.75
N VAL A 43 13.55 8.02 1.77
CA VAL A 43 14.42 9.20 1.64
C VAL A 43 14.21 10.15 2.81
N VAL A 44 12.95 10.36 3.19
CA VAL A 44 12.56 11.18 4.36
C VAL A 44 13.09 10.59 5.66
N LEU A 45 12.93 9.28 5.84
CA LEU A 45 13.35 8.57 7.05
C LEU A 45 14.88 8.59 7.19
N PHE A 46 15.61 8.34 6.09
CA PHE A 46 17.06 8.43 6.05
C PHE A 46 17.56 9.85 6.32
N GLY A 47 16.97 10.87 5.69
CA GLY A 47 17.32 12.27 5.93
C GLY A 47 17.07 12.72 7.38
N SER A 48 16.00 12.21 8.00
CA SER A 48 15.68 12.47 9.40
C SER A 48 16.70 11.82 10.35
N LEU A 49 17.09 10.57 10.11
CA LEU A 49 18.12 9.87 10.89
C LEU A 49 19.49 10.53 10.78
N VAL A 50 19.89 10.94 9.57
CA VAL A 50 21.15 11.66 9.34
C VAL A 50 21.13 13.01 10.07
N SER A 51 20.02 13.75 10.00
CA SER A 51 19.88 15.03 10.70
C SER A 51 19.95 14.87 12.22
N LEU A 52 19.37 13.80 12.76
CA LEU A 52 19.44 13.46 14.18
C LEU A 52 20.88 13.10 14.59
N ALA A 53 21.59 12.30 13.79
CA ALA A 53 22.99 11.96 14.04
C ALA A 53 23.89 13.21 14.09
N PHE A 54 23.74 14.14 13.13
CA PHE A 54 24.48 15.40 13.13
C PHE A 54 24.08 16.33 14.29
N GLY A 55 22.80 16.34 14.69
CA GLY A 55 22.33 17.07 15.88
C GLY A 55 22.98 16.57 17.17
N VAL A 56 23.10 15.25 17.33
CA VAL A 56 23.75 14.61 18.49
C VAL A 56 25.26 14.85 18.51
N ILE A 57 25.94 14.78 17.36
CA ILE A 57 27.38 15.06 17.27
C ILE A 57 27.68 16.53 17.63
N GLY A 58 26.81 17.46 17.21
CA GLY A 58 26.93 18.89 17.51
C GLY A 58 26.83 19.26 19.00
N LEU A 59 26.25 18.39 19.84
CA LEU A 59 26.14 18.59 21.29
C LEU A 59 27.45 18.38 22.06
N SER A 60 28.41 17.64 21.49
CA SER A 60 29.62 17.21 22.20
C SER A 60 30.69 18.29 22.42
N GLY A 61 30.59 19.45 21.75
CA GLY A 61 31.65 20.48 21.75
C GLY A 61 31.41 21.76 22.59
N GLY A 62 30.28 21.88 23.27
CA GLY A 62 29.87 23.14 23.94
C GLY A 62 30.26 23.26 25.42
N VAL A 63 31.27 24.08 25.74
CA VAL A 63 31.66 24.39 27.13
C VAL A 63 30.71 25.37 27.84
N ASN A 64 30.02 26.26 27.11
CA ASN A 64 29.16 27.29 27.69
C ASN A 64 27.68 26.86 27.77
N PHE A 65 26.97 27.32 28.80
CA PHE A 65 25.54 27.02 29.03
C PHE A 65 24.67 27.35 27.81
N ILE A 66 24.91 28.49 27.15
CA ILE A 66 24.18 28.90 25.94
C ILE A 66 24.36 27.89 24.80
N SER A 67 25.56 27.33 24.64
CA SER A 67 25.85 26.32 23.62
C SER A 67 25.16 24.99 23.93
N ARG A 68 25.09 24.60 25.21
CA ARG A 68 24.37 23.41 25.66
C ARG A 68 22.86 23.56 25.44
N LEU A 69 22.29 24.71 25.80
CA LEU A 69 20.87 25.01 25.60
C LEU A 69 20.48 24.96 24.12
N ARG A 70 21.31 25.51 23.23
CA ARG A 70 21.09 25.45 21.78
C ARG A 70 21.11 24.00 21.26
N GLY A 71 22.04 23.17 21.72
CA GLY A 71 22.09 21.77 21.31
C GLY A 71 20.88 20.98 21.79
N VAL A 72 20.43 21.20 23.03
CA VAL A 72 19.20 20.58 23.58
C VAL A 72 17.99 21.00 22.76
N LEU A 73 17.85 22.29 22.44
CA LEU A 73 16.76 22.80 21.61
C LEU A 73 16.78 22.18 20.20
N THR A 74 17.95 22.05 19.58
CA THR A 74 18.10 21.40 18.28
C THR A 74 17.65 19.94 18.34
N VAL A 75 18.03 19.18 19.37
CA VAL A 75 17.59 17.78 19.54
C VAL A 75 16.08 17.70 19.74
N VAL A 76 15.50 18.55 20.60
CA VAL A 76 14.04 18.55 20.84
C VAL A 76 13.28 18.85 19.54
N ILE A 77 13.74 19.83 18.75
CA ILE A 77 13.10 20.19 17.48
C ILE A 77 13.28 19.05 16.46
N THR A 78 14.48 18.49 16.28
CA THR A 78 14.70 17.43 15.29
C THR A 78 13.99 16.13 15.66
N SER A 79 13.97 15.75 16.94
CA SER A 79 13.21 14.59 17.42
C SER A 79 11.70 14.81 17.29
N GLY A 80 11.19 16.00 17.63
CA GLY A 80 9.79 16.35 17.46
C GLY A 80 9.36 16.32 15.99
N LEU A 81 10.19 16.84 15.10
CA LEU A 81 9.96 16.82 13.65
C LEU A 81 9.98 15.39 13.10
N SER A 82 10.92 14.55 13.57
CA SER A 82 10.98 13.14 13.20
C SER A 82 9.75 12.36 13.66
N LEU A 83 9.27 12.57 14.89
CA LEU A 83 8.06 11.92 15.38
C LEU A 83 6.82 12.38 14.62
N PHE A 84 6.73 13.68 14.30
CA PHE A 84 5.65 14.22 13.49
C PHE A 84 5.64 13.62 12.08
N SER A 85 6.78 13.56 11.40
CA SER A 85 6.86 12.97 10.05
C SER A 85 6.59 11.47 10.08
N THR A 86 7.06 10.72 11.09
CA THR A 86 6.63 9.32 11.29
C THR A 86 5.12 9.22 11.50
N GLY A 87 4.52 10.09 12.31
CA GLY A 87 3.07 10.12 12.53
C GLY A 87 2.29 10.38 11.24
N VAL A 88 2.70 11.35 10.43
CA VAL A 88 2.11 11.65 9.12
C VAL A 88 2.29 10.48 8.15
N ILE A 89 3.44 9.80 8.16
CA ILE A 89 3.68 8.59 7.36
C ILE A 89 2.69 7.49 7.76
N VAL A 90 2.56 7.25 9.06
CA VAL A 90 1.71 6.19 9.60
C VAL A 90 0.24 6.50 9.29
N ILE A 91 -0.23 7.71 9.58
CA ILE A 91 -1.62 8.13 9.29
C ILE A 91 -1.88 8.13 7.79
N GLY A 92 -0.94 8.64 6.99
CA GLY A 92 -1.02 8.64 5.54
C GLY A 92 -1.07 7.21 4.99
N ALA A 93 -0.24 6.32 5.49
CA ALA A 93 -0.25 4.90 5.14
C ALA A 93 -1.57 4.23 5.55
N PHE A 94 -2.13 4.53 6.73
CA PHE A 94 -3.44 4.02 7.15
C PHE A 94 -4.61 4.59 6.32
N ALA A 95 -4.52 5.84 5.89
CA ALA A 95 -5.50 6.46 4.97
C ALA A 95 -5.36 5.93 3.53
N TYR A 96 -4.14 5.52 3.14
CA TYR A 96 -3.81 4.91 1.85
C TYR A 96 -3.79 3.39 1.85
N LEU A 97 -4.11 2.73 2.97
CA LEU A 97 -4.53 1.33 2.99
C LEU A 97 -5.87 1.30 2.26
N GLY A 98 -5.74 1.38 0.93
CA GLY A 98 -6.81 1.52 -0.01
C GLY A 98 -7.76 0.36 0.19
N THR A 99 -9.03 0.66 -0.03
CA THR A 99 -10.06 -0.37 -0.13
C THR A 99 -9.56 -1.53 -0.98
N TYR A 100 -9.99 -2.75 -0.70
CA TYR A 100 -9.54 -3.94 -1.42
C TYR A 100 -9.57 -3.78 -2.96
N VAL A 101 -10.52 -3.01 -3.47
CA VAL A 101 -10.61 -2.55 -4.87
C VAL A 101 -9.31 -1.96 -5.41
N TYR A 102 -8.63 -1.10 -4.64
CA TYR A 102 -7.35 -0.53 -5.04
C TYR A 102 -6.27 -1.61 -5.17
N SER A 103 -6.23 -2.56 -4.24
CA SER A 103 -5.28 -3.70 -4.31
C SER A 103 -5.52 -4.54 -5.55
N VAL A 104 -6.78 -4.79 -5.91
CA VAL A 104 -7.16 -5.51 -7.14
C VAL A 104 -6.71 -4.72 -8.37
N LYS A 105 -6.89 -3.39 -8.39
CA LYS A 105 -6.43 -2.54 -9.50
C LYS A 105 -4.91 -2.53 -9.64
N ALA A 106 -4.18 -2.38 -8.53
CA ALA A 106 -2.73 -2.36 -8.54
C ALA A 106 -2.14 -3.72 -8.97
N ASN A 107 -2.70 -4.82 -8.45
CA ASN A 107 -2.18 -6.16 -8.67
C ASN A 107 -2.69 -6.79 -9.96
N TRP A 108 -3.84 -6.40 -10.50
CA TRP A 108 -4.46 -7.06 -11.66
C TRP A 108 -4.82 -6.13 -12.82
N GLY A 109 -4.69 -4.81 -12.63
CA GLY A 109 -5.14 -3.82 -13.62
C GLY A 109 -6.68 -3.73 -13.73
N VAL A 110 -7.42 -4.44 -12.86
CA VAL A 110 -8.88 -4.49 -12.88
C VAL A 110 -9.45 -3.41 -11.98
N SER A 111 -10.20 -2.46 -12.55
CA SER A 111 -10.80 -1.35 -11.81
C SER A 111 -12.24 -1.70 -11.38
N LEU A 112 -12.42 -2.16 -10.16
CA LEU A 112 -13.76 -2.38 -9.59
C LEU A 112 -14.38 -1.05 -9.10
N PRO A 113 -15.72 -0.92 -9.10
CA PRO A 113 -16.40 0.14 -8.35
C PRO A 113 -16.20 -0.04 -6.84
N LYS A 114 -16.39 1.03 -6.07
CA LYS A 114 -16.28 0.97 -4.60
C LYS A 114 -17.48 0.18 -4.03
N PRO A 115 -17.27 -0.89 -3.25
CA PRO A 115 -18.37 -1.64 -2.65
C PRO A 115 -19.00 -0.89 -1.47
N ASP A 116 -20.26 -1.19 -1.19
CA ASP A 116 -20.96 -0.72 0.02
C ASP A 116 -20.47 -1.45 1.27
N SER A 117 -20.07 -2.71 1.13
CA SER A 117 -19.47 -3.49 2.20
C SER A 117 -18.46 -4.49 1.67
N GLU A 118 -17.41 -4.68 2.45
CA GLU A 118 -16.32 -5.61 2.19
C GLU A 118 -16.20 -6.59 3.38
N THR A 119 -15.99 -7.87 3.11
CA THR A 119 -15.81 -8.88 4.16
C THR A 119 -14.81 -9.94 3.70
N THR A 120 -13.69 -10.04 4.40
CA THR A 120 -12.75 -11.14 4.21
C THR A 120 -13.29 -12.39 4.88
N ILE A 121 -13.52 -13.44 4.10
CA ILE A 121 -13.99 -14.75 4.58
C ILE A 121 -12.82 -15.59 5.05
N MET A 122 -11.73 -15.55 4.28
CA MET A 122 -10.50 -16.29 4.57
C MET A 122 -9.32 -15.45 4.11
N SER A 123 -8.24 -15.44 4.88
CA SER A 123 -6.94 -14.96 4.44
C SER A 123 -5.86 -15.78 5.12
N THR A 124 -5.04 -16.44 4.33
CA THR A 124 -3.77 -17.02 4.78
C THR A 124 -2.59 -16.14 4.37
N ARG A 125 -2.85 -14.93 3.85
CA ARG A 125 -1.80 -14.03 3.44
C ARG A 125 -0.89 -13.67 4.60
N GLY A 126 0.40 -13.84 4.41
CA GLY A 126 1.42 -13.58 5.41
C GLY A 126 2.80 -13.37 4.80
N GLY A 127 3.78 -13.04 5.65
CA GLY A 127 5.16 -12.79 5.22
C GLY A 127 5.38 -11.42 4.58
N ILE A 128 6.63 -11.15 4.21
CA ILE A 128 7.07 -9.86 3.65
C ILE A 128 6.54 -9.66 2.22
N GLN A 129 6.31 -10.76 1.48
CA GLN A 129 5.89 -10.73 0.08
C GLN A 129 4.36 -10.71 -0.10
N GLY A 130 3.60 -11.06 0.95
CA GLY A 130 2.14 -11.05 0.93
C GLY A 130 1.51 -12.30 0.30
N ASP A 131 2.29 -13.38 0.19
CA ASP A 131 1.89 -14.65 -0.40
C ASP A 131 0.78 -15.31 0.41
N GLY A 132 -0.03 -16.11 -0.27
CA GLY A 132 -1.12 -16.88 0.32
C GLY A 132 -2.45 -16.67 -0.37
N ASN A 133 -3.47 -17.27 0.23
CA ASN A 133 -4.80 -17.36 -0.32
C ASN A 133 -5.73 -16.37 0.37
N ALA A 134 -6.67 -15.81 -0.37
CA ALA A 134 -7.72 -14.98 0.22
C ALA A 134 -9.06 -15.18 -0.47
N ILE A 135 -10.14 -15.03 0.31
CA ILE A 135 -11.51 -14.97 -0.20
C ILE A 135 -12.13 -13.71 0.36
N THR A 136 -12.47 -12.78 -0.51
CA THR A 136 -13.08 -11.50 -0.14
C THR A 136 -14.44 -11.36 -0.79
N LYS A 137 -15.45 -11.00 -0.01
CA LYS A 137 -16.81 -10.75 -0.49
C LYS A 137 -17.07 -9.25 -0.53
N LEU A 138 -17.50 -8.77 -1.68
CA LEU A 138 -17.85 -7.38 -1.94
C LEU A 138 -19.34 -7.30 -2.25
N LYS A 139 -20.09 -6.45 -1.53
CA LYS A 139 -21.52 -6.20 -1.80
C LYS A 139 -21.71 -4.82 -2.41
N TYR A 140 -22.62 -4.76 -3.38
CA TYR A 140 -23.00 -3.53 -4.08
C TYR A 140 -24.52 -3.37 -4.01
N ARG A 141 -25.02 -2.17 -3.77
CA ARG A 141 -26.44 -1.84 -3.76
C ARG A 141 -26.89 -1.36 -5.14
N SER A 142 -26.00 -0.70 -5.88
CA SER A 142 -26.36 -0.11 -7.16
C SER A 142 -26.24 -1.10 -8.31
N GLN A 143 -27.28 -1.16 -9.15
CA GLN A 143 -27.25 -1.92 -10.39
C GLN A 143 -26.22 -1.36 -11.40
N SER A 144 -25.89 -0.06 -11.32
CA SER A 144 -24.84 0.55 -12.15
C SER A 144 -23.49 -0.11 -11.91
N ASP A 145 -23.16 -0.38 -10.65
CA ASP A 145 -21.88 -0.95 -10.25
C ASP A 145 -21.76 -2.40 -10.72
N ILE A 146 -22.86 -3.14 -10.62
CA ILE A 146 -22.96 -4.51 -11.16
C ILE A 146 -22.80 -4.51 -12.69
N ASN A 147 -23.36 -3.53 -13.39
CA ASN A 147 -23.19 -3.42 -14.83
C ASN A 147 -21.74 -3.07 -15.21
N GLN A 148 -21.09 -2.19 -14.43
CA GLN A 148 -19.66 -1.91 -14.58
C GLN A 148 -18.81 -3.17 -14.38
N ILE A 149 -19.09 -3.96 -13.34
CA ILE A 149 -18.38 -5.23 -13.08
C ILE A 149 -18.56 -6.21 -14.25
N LYS A 150 -19.78 -6.36 -14.77
CA LYS A 150 -20.05 -7.20 -15.94
C LYS A 150 -19.29 -6.72 -17.18
N SER A 151 -19.03 -5.42 -17.31
CA SER A 151 -18.28 -4.85 -18.43
C SER A 151 -16.76 -5.01 -18.33
N LEU A 152 -16.22 -5.48 -17.19
CA LEU A 152 -14.77 -5.64 -16.99
C LEU A 152 -14.12 -6.60 -17.99
N SER A 153 -14.87 -7.58 -18.47
CA SER A 153 -14.39 -8.57 -19.43
C SER A 153 -15.55 -9.13 -20.24
N PRO A 154 -15.40 -9.37 -21.54
CA PRO A 154 -16.39 -10.14 -22.30
C PRO A 154 -16.37 -11.63 -21.93
N SER A 155 -15.31 -12.10 -21.25
CA SER A 155 -15.06 -13.52 -20.96
C SER A 155 -15.73 -14.04 -19.68
N TRP A 156 -16.84 -13.43 -19.25
CA TRP A 156 -17.61 -13.97 -18.13
C TRP A 156 -18.24 -15.32 -18.52
N MET A 157 -17.87 -16.37 -17.80
CA MET A 157 -18.39 -17.71 -17.97
C MET A 157 -19.64 -17.92 -17.11
N ASN A 158 -20.54 -18.77 -17.59
CA ASN A 158 -21.57 -19.34 -16.73
C ASN A 158 -20.97 -20.46 -15.86
N ALA A 159 -21.67 -20.84 -14.79
CA ALA A 159 -21.21 -21.86 -13.84
C ALA A 159 -20.90 -23.22 -14.48
N LYS A 160 -21.65 -23.65 -15.51
CA LYS A 160 -21.43 -24.94 -16.18
C LYS A 160 -20.12 -24.94 -16.95
N THR A 161 -19.86 -23.87 -17.72
CA THR A 161 -18.59 -23.68 -18.43
C THR A 161 -17.43 -23.58 -17.44
N PHE A 162 -17.59 -22.78 -16.39
CA PHE A 162 -16.57 -22.61 -15.36
C PHE A 162 -16.20 -23.93 -14.68
N ALA A 163 -17.17 -24.76 -14.28
CA ALA A 163 -16.89 -26.05 -13.62
C ALA A 163 -16.14 -27.06 -14.51
N ILE A 164 -16.18 -26.89 -15.84
CA ILE A 164 -15.38 -27.69 -16.77
C ILE A 164 -13.95 -27.12 -16.83
N GLU A 165 -13.83 -25.81 -17.00
CA GLU A 165 -12.53 -25.13 -17.11
C GLU A 165 -11.72 -25.15 -15.81
N GLU A 166 -12.38 -25.03 -14.65
CA GLU A 166 -11.76 -25.02 -13.33
C GLU A 166 -10.83 -26.21 -13.12
N LYS A 167 -11.19 -27.38 -13.66
CA LYS A 167 -10.39 -28.61 -13.58
C LYS A 167 -9.02 -28.49 -14.27
N SER A 168 -8.87 -27.53 -15.19
CA SER A 168 -7.62 -27.22 -15.87
C SER A 168 -6.79 -26.15 -15.16
N TYR A 169 -7.36 -25.46 -14.16
CA TYR A 169 -6.64 -24.41 -13.44
C TYR A 169 -5.60 -25.00 -12.49
N PRO A 170 -4.62 -24.22 -12.02
CA PRO A 170 -3.65 -24.72 -11.04
C PRO A 170 -4.32 -25.11 -9.72
N ASN A 171 -3.83 -26.19 -9.08
CA ASN A 171 -4.41 -26.74 -7.84
C ASN A 171 -4.53 -25.68 -6.73
N GLN A 172 -3.63 -24.71 -6.70
CA GLN A 172 -3.63 -23.65 -5.70
C GLN A 172 -4.94 -22.86 -5.74
N ILE A 173 -5.39 -22.40 -6.91
CA ILE A 173 -6.64 -21.64 -7.02
C ILE A 173 -7.87 -22.56 -6.89
N GLN A 174 -7.81 -23.80 -7.40
CA GLN A 174 -8.89 -24.78 -7.20
C GLN A 174 -9.19 -25.00 -5.72
N ASN A 175 -8.15 -25.12 -4.89
CA ASN A 175 -8.31 -25.32 -3.44
C ASN A 175 -8.93 -24.11 -2.71
N VAL A 176 -8.88 -22.91 -3.30
CA VAL A 176 -9.50 -21.69 -2.75
C VAL A 176 -10.98 -21.60 -3.14
N ILE A 177 -11.35 -22.15 -4.30
CA ILE A 177 -12.73 -22.17 -4.78
C ILE A 177 -13.49 -23.27 -4.02
N THR A 178 -14.27 -22.85 -3.02
CA THR A 178 -14.98 -23.80 -2.15
C THR A 178 -16.26 -24.36 -2.78
N HIS A 179 -16.90 -23.59 -3.67
CA HIS A 179 -18.17 -23.98 -4.28
C HIS A 179 -18.44 -23.21 -5.58
N VAL A 180 -18.99 -23.90 -6.58
CA VAL A 180 -19.45 -23.30 -7.84
C VAL A 180 -20.98 -23.18 -7.84
N TYR A 181 -21.50 -21.95 -7.75
CA TYR A 181 -22.93 -21.68 -7.75
C TYR A 181 -23.48 -21.62 -9.16
N THR A 182 -24.50 -22.43 -9.45
CA THR A 182 -25.17 -22.50 -10.76
C THR A 182 -25.75 -21.18 -11.27
N THR A 183 -26.10 -20.27 -10.36
CA THR A 183 -26.67 -18.95 -10.68
C THR A 183 -25.61 -17.84 -10.87
N ALA A 184 -24.34 -18.14 -10.62
CA ALA A 184 -23.27 -17.15 -10.68
C ALA A 184 -22.61 -17.08 -12.06
N LYS A 185 -21.92 -15.97 -12.31
CA LYS A 185 -20.99 -15.82 -13.42
C LYS A 185 -19.56 -15.74 -12.90
N TYR A 186 -18.62 -16.26 -13.68
CA TYR A 186 -17.23 -16.39 -13.27
C TYR A 186 -16.29 -15.70 -14.26
N PHE A 187 -15.24 -15.08 -13.75
CA PHE A 187 -14.18 -14.49 -14.57
C PHE A 187 -12.82 -14.80 -13.93
N TYR A 188 -11.93 -15.42 -14.69
CA TYR A 188 -10.62 -15.87 -14.24
C TYR A 188 -9.51 -15.05 -14.89
N LEU A 189 -8.50 -14.68 -14.10
CA LEU A 189 -7.25 -14.09 -14.57
C LEU A 189 -6.06 -14.80 -13.93
N SER A 190 -4.98 -14.88 -14.70
CA SER A 190 -3.71 -15.44 -14.24
C SER A 190 -2.55 -14.53 -14.62
N LYS A 191 -1.52 -14.50 -13.77
CA LYS A 191 -0.21 -13.94 -14.10
C LYS A 191 0.82 -15.07 -14.07
N PRO A 192 1.02 -15.78 -15.20
CA PRO A 192 1.84 -17.00 -15.23
C PRO A 192 3.28 -16.79 -14.75
N SER A 193 3.85 -15.61 -15.00
CA SER A 193 5.22 -15.27 -14.58
C SER A 193 5.41 -15.17 -13.07
N LEU A 194 4.33 -15.04 -12.31
CA LEU A 194 4.34 -14.91 -10.86
C LEU A 194 3.53 -16.02 -10.18
N SER A 195 2.99 -16.98 -10.94
CA SER A 195 2.10 -18.03 -10.41
C SER A 195 0.95 -17.48 -9.53
N ASN A 196 0.45 -16.28 -9.89
CA ASN A 196 -0.65 -15.63 -9.19
C ASN A 196 -1.95 -15.83 -9.95
N TYR A 197 -3.04 -16.03 -9.21
CA TYR A 197 -4.37 -16.34 -9.75
C TYR A 197 -5.47 -15.54 -9.04
N ILE A 198 -6.48 -15.11 -9.80
CA ILE A 198 -7.69 -14.49 -9.26
C ILE A 198 -8.92 -14.99 -10.01
N VAL A 199 -9.97 -15.31 -9.26
CA VAL A 199 -11.30 -15.65 -9.79
C VAL A 199 -12.31 -14.69 -9.19
N PHE A 200 -13.11 -14.09 -10.05
CA PHE A 200 -14.27 -13.29 -9.69
C PHE A 200 -15.54 -14.11 -9.88
N GLU A 201 -16.33 -14.26 -8.83
CA GLU A 201 -17.66 -14.85 -8.86
C GLU A 201 -18.71 -13.77 -8.61
N LEU A 202 -19.55 -13.51 -9.61
CA LEU A 202 -20.63 -12.53 -9.53
C LEU A 202 -21.98 -13.25 -9.36
N LYS A 203 -22.64 -13.05 -8.21
CA LYS A 203 -23.96 -13.58 -7.88
C LYS A 203 -24.89 -12.44 -7.45
N GLY A 204 -25.78 -12.03 -8.35
CA GLY A 204 -26.68 -10.90 -8.13
C GLY A 204 -25.90 -9.61 -7.84
N HIS A 205 -25.97 -9.15 -6.59
CA HIS A 205 -25.35 -7.92 -6.09
C HIS A 205 -24.06 -8.16 -5.28
N THR A 206 -23.52 -9.37 -5.33
CA THR A 206 -22.34 -9.78 -4.58
C THR A 206 -21.26 -10.27 -5.53
N LEU A 207 -20.05 -9.76 -5.36
CA LEU A 207 -18.83 -10.21 -6.03
C LEU A 207 -17.95 -10.91 -4.98
N THR A 208 -17.77 -12.22 -5.10
CA THR A 208 -16.78 -12.97 -4.32
C THR A 208 -15.50 -13.04 -5.13
N VAL A 209 -14.37 -12.72 -4.52
CA VAL A 209 -13.06 -12.72 -5.17
C VAL A 209 -12.19 -13.75 -4.47
N TYR A 210 -11.75 -14.75 -5.22
CA TYR A 210 -10.84 -15.80 -4.78
C TYR A 210 -9.46 -15.47 -5.32
N GLU A 211 -8.46 -15.46 -4.45
CA GLU A 211 -7.09 -15.11 -4.81
C GLU A 211 -6.12 -16.14 -4.27
N SER A 212 -5.07 -16.40 -5.05
CA SER A 212 -3.92 -17.21 -4.66
C SER A 212 -2.65 -16.51 -5.15
N TYR A 213 -1.80 -16.12 -4.21
CA TYR A 213 -0.48 -15.53 -4.49
C TYR A 213 0.64 -16.45 -4.00
N LEU A 214 1.72 -16.54 -4.78
CA LEU A 214 2.92 -17.33 -4.49
C LEU A 214 4.18 -16.48 -4.58
#